data_AF-A0A953DFB5-F1
#
_entry.id   AF-A0A953DFB5-F1
#
_cell.length_a   1.000
_cell.length_b   1.000
_cell.length_c   1.000
_cell.angle_alpha   90.00
_cell.angle_beta   90.00
_cell.angle_gamma   90.00
#
_symmetry.space_group_name_H-M   'P 1'
#
loop_
_entity.id
_entity.type
_entity.pdbx_description
1 polymer ?
#
loop_
_entity_poly.entity_id
_entity_poly.type
_entity_poly.pdbx_seq_one_letter_code
_entity_poly.pdbx_strand_id
1 'polypeptide(L)'
;MSRTLHLLLAIASSLPAAPVDAPRLMGDDGPKPLLLLLGTFHFKDAGLDSSKPKHPFGALTPARQQEIADAVARLAALRPTPIAIEVSPEDRAVIDERYTKFLAGKFPLAGRENEIYSPDFRLGLRHAALASPEVELVEVSAVLGHQR
;
A
#
# COMPACT_ATOMS: atom_id res chain seq x y z
N MET A 1 -39.75 18.49 53.58
CA MET A 1 -39.66 17.51 52.48
C MET A 1 -39.61 18.29 51.18
N SER A 2 -38.44 18.44 50.56
CA SER A 2 -38.33 19.03 49.21
C SER A 2 -37.35 18.19 48.42
N ARG A 3 -37.83 17.57 47.35
CA ARG A 3 -37.10 16.60 46.51
C ARG A 3 -36.50 17.36 45.34
N THR A 4 -35.18 17.52 45.33
CA THR A 4 -34.45 18.09 44.21
C THR A 4 -34.37 17.04 43.09
N LEU A 5 -34.93 17.37 41.92
CA LEU A 5 -34.91 16.55 40.71
C LEU A 5 -33.59 16.82 39.96
N HIS A 6 -32.74 15.81 39.80
CA HIS A 6 -31.52 15.92 38.99
C HIS A 6 -31.83 15.51 37.54
N LEU A 7 -31.74 16.49 36.62
CA LEU A 7 -31.82 16.28 35.18
C LEU A 7 -30.43 15.89 34.66
N LEU A 8 -30.27 14.64 34.23
CA LEU A 8 -29.06 14.14 33.56
C LEU A 8 -29.18 14.41 32.05
N LEU A 9 -28.36 15.32 31.54
CA LEU A 9 -28.22 15.60 30.11
C LEU A 9 -27.11 14.71 29.53
N ALA A 10 -27.48 13.71 28.73
CA ALA A 10 -26.53 12.90 27.98
C ALA A 10 -26.15 13.62 26.68
N ILE A 11 -24.89 14.05 26.58
CA ILE A 11 -24.35 14.67 25.36
C ILE A 11 -23.78 13.55 24.48
N ALA A 12 -24.57 13.07 23.52
CA ALA A 12 -24.09 12.19 22.48
C ALA A 12 -23.21 13.01 21.52
N SER A 13 -21.89 12.90 21.67
CA SER A 13 -20.93 13.58 20.81
C SER A 13 -20.72 12.75 19.55
N SER A 14 -21.51 13.00 18.50
CA SER A 14 -21.20 12.50 17.16
C SER A 14 -20.04 13.30 16.60
N LEU A 15 -18.82 12.76 16.67
CA LEU A 15 -17.70 13.30 15.89
C LEU A 15 -18.03 13.12 14.40
N PRO A 16 -18.11 14.20 13.60
CA PRO A 16 -18.18 14.04 12.15
C PRO A 16 -16.84 13.42 11.70
N ALA A 17 -16.90 12.35 10.93
CA ALA A 17 -15.72 11.86 10.21
C ALA A 17 -15.24 13.02 9.33
N ALA A 18 -14.02 13.50 9.58
CA ALA A 18 -13.42 14.50 8.71
C ALA A 18 -13.37 13.92 7.28
N PRO A 19 -13.69 14.72 6.24
CA PRO A 19 -13.49 14.29 4.87
C PRO A 19 -12.01 13.91 4.73
N VAL A 20 -11.75 12.65 4.38
CA VAL A 20 -10.42 12.22 3.98
C VAL A 20 -10.19 12.90 2.64
N ASP A 21 -9.39 13.97 2.62
CA ASP A 21 -8.93 14.56 1.38
C ASP A 21 -8.20 13.45 0.61
N ALA A 22 -8.82 12.96 -0.47
CA ALA A 22 -8.11 12.16 -1.43
C ALA A 22 -6.91 12.99 -1.91
N PRO A 23 -5.69 12.44 -1.91
CA PRO A 23 -4.53 13.20 -2.36
C PRO A 23 -4.82 13.71 -3.76
N ARG A 24 -4.82 15.04 -3.91
CA ARG A 24 -4.92 15.69 -5.21
C ARG A 24 -3.64 15.37 -5.97
N LEU A 25 -3.63 14.26 -6.70
CA LEU A 25 -2.53 13.90 -7.59
C LEU A 25 -2.31 14.95 -8.68
N MET A 26 -3.32 15.78 -8.97
CA MET A 26 -3.26 16.82 -9.99
C MET A 26 -3.90 18.11 -9.47
N GLY A 27 -3.09 19.15 -9.30
CA GLY A 27 -3.54 20.54 -9.22
C GLY A 27 -3.30 21.21 -10.57
N ASP A 28 -4.28 21.96 -11.06
CA ASP A 28 -4.33 22.44 -12.46
C ASP A 28 -3.25 23.49 -12.81
N ASP A 29 -2.56 24.06 -11.81
CA ASP A 29 -1.63 25.18 -11.98
C ASP A 29 -0.15 24.88 -11.60
N GLY A 30 0.18 23.62 -11.30
CA GLY A 30 1.53 23.18 -10.87
C GLY A 30 2.31 22.39 -11.93
N PRO A 31 3.63 22.16 -11.75
CA PRO A 31 4.38 21.25 -12.60
C PRO A 31 3.74 19.86 -12.58
N LYS A 32 3.49 19.29 -13.77
CA LYS A 32 2.85 17.99 -13.91
C LYS A 32 3.73 16.91 -13.26
N PRO A 33 3.18 16.04 -12.39
CA PRO A 33 3.95 14.96 -11.81
C PRO A 33 4.39 13.97 -12.90
N LEU A 34 5.62 13.48 -12.80
CA LEU A 34 6.07 12.36 -13.61
C LEU A 34 5.61 11.07 -12.93
N LEU A 35 4.67 10.35 -13.55
CA LEU A 35 4.17 9.08 -13.06
C LEU A 35 4.89 7.92 -13.75
N LEU A 36 5.46 7.01 -12.96
CA LEU A 36 5.90 5.69 -13.42
C LEU A 36 4.89 4.64 -12.93
N LEU A 37 4.25 3.95 -13.85
CA LEU A 37 3.42 2.79 -13.55
C LEU A 37 4.19 1.52 -13.93
N LEU A 38 4.47 0.66 -12.94
CA LEU A 38 5.10 -0.63 -13.14
C LEU A 38 4.06 -1.74 -12.97
N GLY A 39 3.68 -2.37 -14.07
CA GLY A 39 2.83 -3.57 -14.03
C GLY A 39 3.65 -4.84 -13.79
N THR A 40 3.14 -5.73 -12.94
CA THR A 40 3.68 -7.08 -12.72
C THR A 40 2.57 -8.13 -12.82
N PHE A 41 2.94 -9.41 -12.90
CA PHE A 41 2.01 -10.51 -12.69
C PHE A 41 1.88 -10.82 -11.19
N HIS A 42 0.84 -11.54 -10.77
CA HIS A 42 0.74 -12.02 -9.39
C HIS A 42 1.82 -13.05 -9.08
N PHE A 43 2.72 -12.72 -8.16
CA PHE A 43 3.84 -13.61 -7.77
C PHE A 43 3.33 -14.88 -7.08
N LYS A 44 2.17 -14.77 -6.44
CA LYS A 44 1.46 -15.89 -5.84
C LYS A 44 0.03 -15.89 -6.36
N ASP A 45 -0.25 -16.82 -7.26
CA ASP A 45 -1.59 -16.97 -7.85
C ASP A 45 -2.60 -17.35 -6.75
N ALA A 46 -3.59 -16.49 -6.54
CA ALA A 46 -4.70 -16.72 -5.63
C ALA A 46 -5.81 -17.60 -6.25
N GLY A 47 -5.62 -18.05 -7.49
CA GLY A 47 -6.62 -18.80 -8.22
C GLY A 47 -7.64 -17.92 -8.94
N LEU A 48 -7.52 -16.59 -8.87
CA LEU A 48 -8.52 -15.65 -9.38
C LEU A 48 -8.31 -15.23 -10.83
N ASP A 49 -7.08 -15.32 -11.34
CA ASP A 49 -6.76 -14.91 -12.72
C ASP A 49 -7.22 -15.92 -13.77
N SER A 50 -7.63 -15.43 -14.95
CA SER A 50 -7.89 -16.29 -16.11
C SER A 50 -6.61 -16.94 -16.66
N SER A 51 -5.48 -16.26 -16.54
CA SER A 51 -4.16 -16.75 -16.91
C SER A 51 -3.49 -17.41 -15.71
N LYS A 52 -3.19 -18.71 -15.82
CA LYS A 52 -2.53 -19.46 -14.75
C LYS A 52 -1.05 -19.63 -15.04
N PRO A 53 -0.16 -19.26 -14.10
CA PRO A 53 1.26 -19.52 -14.27
C PRO A 53 1.51 -21.03 -14.32
N LYS A 54 2.30 -21.48 -15.30
CA LYS A 54 2.67 -22.91 -15.44
C LYS A 54 3.53 -23.41 -14.29
N HIS A 55 4.26 -22.51 -13.64
CA HIS A 55 5.16 -22.81 -12.54
C HIS A 55 5.00 -21.76 -11.44
N PRO A 56 5.05 -22.16 -10.15
CA PRO A 56 5.01 -21.21 -9.04
C PRO A 56 6.21 -20.27 -9.09
N PHE A 57 5.98 -18.98 -8.83
CA PHE A 57 7.05 -18.01 -8.78
C PHE A 57 7.64 -17.95 -7.36
N GLY A 58 8.86 -18.48 -7.21
CA GLY A 58 9.60 -18.45 -5.95
C GLY A 58 10.23 -17.09 -5.68
N ALA A 59 9.44 -16.09 -5.28
CA ALA A 59 9.91 -14.72 -5.01
C ALA A 59 11.02 -14.67 -3.93
N LEU A 60 11.01 -15.64 -2.99
CA LEU A 60 12.01 -15.71 -1.92
C LEU A 60 13.30 -16.47 -2.28
N THR A 61 13.41 -17.03 -3.47
CA THR A 61 14.64 -17.73 -3.89
C THR A 61 15.82 -16.76 -4.02
N PRO A 62 17.07 -17.18 -3.77
CA PRO A 62 18.23 -16.28 -3.85
C PRO A 62 18.34 -15.54 -5.19
N ALA A 63 18.12 -16.24 -6.30
CA ALA A 63 18.13 -15.65 -7.64
C ALA A 63 17.06 -14.56 -7.81
N ARG A 64 15.81 -14.84 -7.41
CA ARG A 64 14.74 -13.83 -7.49
C ARG A 64 14.96 -12.67 -6.53
N GLN A 65 15.56 -12.92 -5.37
CA GLN A 65 15.88 -11.83 -4.45
C GLN A 65 16.93 -10.87 -5.00
N GLN A 66 17.88 -11.38 -5.81
CA GLN A 66 18.83 -10.55 -6.53
C GLN A 66 18.13 -9.74 -7.64
N GLU A 67 17.29 -10.36 -8.45
CA GLU A 67 16.53 -9.66 -9.50
C GLU A 67 15.60 -8.57 -8.93
N ILE A 68 14.90 -8.87 -7.82
CA ILE A 68 14.06 -7.91 -7.12
C ILE A 68 14.91 -6.77 -6.57
N ALA A 69 16.08 -7.05 -5.99
CA ALA A 69 16.98 -6.02 -5.50
C ALA A 69 17.49 -5.10 -6.61
N ASP A 70 17.79 -5.67 -7.79
CA ASP A 70 18.22 -4.91 -8.98
C ASP A 70 17.07 -4.03 -9.52
N ALA A 71 15.85 -4.57 -9.59
CA ALA A 71 14.67 -3.79 -9.98
C ALA A 71 14.42 -2.63 -9.00
N VAL A 72 14.43 -2.91 -7.70
CA VAL A 72 14.28 -1.91 -6.63
C VAL A 72 15.38 -0.85 -6.71
N ALA A 73 16.62 -1.21 -7.01
CA ALA A 73 17.71 -0.24 -7.16
C ALA A 73 17.49 0.70 -8.35
N ARG A 74 17.00 0.19 -9.49
CA ARG A 74 16.66 0.99 -10.68
C ARG A 74 15.49 1.94 -10.41
N LEU A 75 14.47 1.47 -9.69
CA LEU A 75 13.32 2.29 -9.30
C LEU A 75 13.73 3.38 -8.31
N ALA A 76 14.56 3.05 -7.31
CA ALA A 76 15.04 4.03 -6.34
C ALA A 76 15.88 5.15 -6.97
N ALA A 77 16.60 4.88 -8.07
CA ALA A 77 17.36 5.89 -8.81
C ALA A 77 16.49 6.99 -9.41
N LEU A 78 15.20 6.73 -9.62
CA LEU A 78 14.22 7.73 -10.08
C LEU A 78 13.80 8.70 -8.96
N ARG A 79 14.17 8.42 -7.71
CA ARG A 79 13.77 9.17 -6.52
C ARG A 79 12.25 9.39 -6.49
N PRO A 80 11.44 8.30 -6.52
CA PRO A 80 10.00 8.43 -6.41
C PRO A 80 9.67 9.17 -5.12
N THR A 81 8.75 10.14 -5.18
CA THR A 81 8.35 10.95 -4.03
C THR A 81 7.28 10.23 -3.20
N PRO A 82 6.22 9.68 -3.83
CA PRO A 82 5.40 8.63 -3.23
C PRO A 82 5.65 7.25 -3.86
N ILE A 83 5.48 6.19 -3.07
CA ILE A 83 5.37 4.80 -3.54
C ILE A 83 3.97 4.29 -3.23
N ALA A 84 3.25 3.88 -4.26
CA ALA A 84 1.89 3.36 -4.17
C ALA A 84 1.81 1.89 -4.55
N ILE A 85 0.83 1.19 -3.99
CA ILE A 85 0.53 -0.22 -4.30
C ILE A 85 -0.97 -0.38 -4.56
N GLU A 86 -1.30 -1.32 -5.43
CA GLU A 86 -2.69 -1.67 -5.75
C GLU A 86 -3.26 -2.61 -4.67
N VAL A 87 -4.04 -2.05 -3.74
CA VAL A 87 -4.74 -2.78 -2.67
C VAL A 87 -6.12 -2.16 -2.41
N SER A 88 -7.01 -2.92 -1.77
CA SER A 88 -8.30 -2.39 -1.37
C SER A 88 -8.14 -1.29 -0.30
N PRO A 89 -8.92 -0.19 -0.34
CA PRO A 89 -8.87 0.85 0.70
C PRO A 89 -9.13 0.31 2.11
N GLU A 90 -9.97 -0.72 2.24
CA GLU A 90 -10.25 -1.35 3.54
C GLU A 90 -9.01 -2.04 4.15
N ASP A 91 -8.05 -2.45 3.31
CA ASP A 91 -6.83 -3.15 3.75
C ASP A 91 -5.74 -2.19 4.21
N ARG A 92 -5.92 -0.86 4.05
CA ARG A 92 -4.89 0.14 4.37
C ARG A 92 -4.30 -0.01 5.77
N ALA A 93 -5.16 -0.06 6.79
CA ALA A 93 -4.69 -0.18 8.17
C ALA A 93 -3.87 -1.45 8.42
N VAL A 94 -4.24 -2.55 7.75
CA VAL A 94 -3.56 -3.84 7.85
C VAL A 94 -2.22 -3.80 7.11
N ILE A 95 -2.16 -3.18 5.93
CA ILE A 95 -0.92 -3.01 5.17
C ILE A 95 0.07 -2.12 5.91
N ASP A 96 -0.38 -0.98 6.46
CA ASP A 96 0.45 -0.06 7.24
C ASP A 96 1.04 -0.75 8.47
N GLU A 97 0.24 -1.56 9.18
CA GLU A 97 0.70 -2.36 10.31
C GLU A 97 1.77 -3.39 9.86
N ARG A 98 1.53 -4.10 8.75
CA ARG A 98 2.45 -5.10 8.21
C ARG A 98 3.77 -4.47 7.75
N TYR A 99 3.69 -3.32 7.10
CA TYR A 99 4.87 -2.56 6.67
C TYR A 99 5.67 -2.09 7.89
N THR A 100 5.01 -1.55 8.92
CA THR A 100 5.65 -1.18 10.18
C THR A 100 6.34 -2.37 10.85
N LYS A 101 5.68 -3.54 10.91
CA LYS A 101 6.29 -4.78 11.42
C LYS A 101 7.47 -5.22 10.57
N PHE A 102 7.39 -5.06 9.25
CA PHE A 102 8.48 -5.39 8.33
C PHE A 102 9.70 -4.53 8.55
N LEU A 103 9.53 -3.20 8.67
CA LEU A 103 10.60 -2.27 9.04
C LEU A 103 11.29 -2.67 10.36
N ALA A 104 10.52 -3.17 11.32
CA ALA A 104 11.03 -3.64 12.60
C ALA A 104 11.65 -5.05 12.57
N GLY A 105 11.71 -5.72 11.41
CA GLY A 105 12.16 -7.12 11.29
C GLY A 105 11.21 -8.14 11.93
N LYS A 106 9.96 -7.75 12.21
CA LYS A 106 8.93 -8.54 12.91
C LYS A 106 7.85 -9.08 11.97
N PHE A 107 7.97 -8.90 10.66
CA PHE A 107 7.04 -9.43 9.67
C PHE A 107 7.65 -10.62 8.90
N PRO A 108 7.19 -11.86 9.15
CA PRO A 108 7.70 -13.02 8.43
C PRO A 108 7.14 -13.08 7.01
N LEU A 109 8.03 -12.89 6.03
CA LEU A 109 7.70 -13.00 4.60
C LEU A 109 7.40 -14.45 4.16
N ALA A 110 7.92 -15.45 4.88
CA ALA A 110 7.69 -16.86 4.53
C ALA A 110 6.19 -17.21 4.56
N GLY A 111 5.70 -17.76 3.45
CA GLY A 111 4.30 -18.08 3.22
C GLY A 111 3.44 -16.89 2.81
N ARG A 112 4.00 -15.67 2.82
CA ARG A 112 3.35 -14.40 2.47
C ARG A 112 4.05 -13.73 1.28
N GLU A 113 4.91 -14.44 0.58
CA GLU A 113 5.57 -13.92 -0.60
C GLU A 113 4.57 -13.61 -1.73
N ASN A 114 4.45 -12.33 -2.08
CA ASN A 114 3.73 -11.86 -3.25
C ASN A 114 4.38 -10.57 -3.79
N GLU A 115 3.77 -10.00 -4.82
CA GLU A 115 4.16 -8.75 -5.48
C GLU A 115 4.02 -7.51 -4.61
N ILE A 116 3.17 -7.54 -3.57
CA ILE A 116 3.06 -6.42 -2.62
C ILE A 116 4.21 -6.47 -1.59
N TYR A 117 4.42 -7.64 -0.96
CA TYR A 117 5.33 -7.75 0.17
C TYR A 117 6.80 -7.89 -0.21
N SER A 118 7.13 -8.38 -1.41
CA SER A 118 8.53 -8.63 -1.77
C SER A 118 9.21 -7.40 -2.37
N PRO A 119 8.73 -6.80 -3.47
CA PRO A 119 9.35 -5.62 -4.07
C PRO A 119 8.96 -4.31 -3.35
N ASP A 120 7.69 -4.07 -3.02
CA ASP A 120 7.27 -2.74 -2.54
C ASP A 120 7.78 -2.43 -1.13
N PHE A 121 7.74 -3.42 -0.24
CA PHE A 121 8.31 -3.29 1.10
C PHE A 121 9.82 -3.00 1.05
N ARG A 122 10.54 -3.59 0.09
CA ARG A 122 11.97 -3.32 -0.15
C ARG A 122 12.22 -1.96 -0.76
N LEU A 123 11.37 -1.53 -1.69
CA LEU A 123 11.44 -0.21 -2.29
C LEU A 123 11.16 0.88 -1.25
N GLY A 124 10.14 0.70 -0.42
CA GLY A 124 9.84 1.57 0.72
C GLY A 124 11.01 1.68 1.70
N LEU A 125 11.68 0.57 2.05
CA LEU A 125 12.90 0.60 2.87
C LEU A 125 14.03 1.41 2.21
N ARG A 126 14.29 1.18 0.92
CA ARG A 126 15.32 1.93 0.19
C ARG A 126 14.98 3.41 0.13
N HIS A 127 13.72 3.75 -0.10
CA HIS A 127 13.24 5.13 -0.12
C HIS A 127 13.40 5.81 1.25
N ALA A 128 12.96 5.15 2.33
CA ALA A 128 13.13 5.66 3.69
C ALA A 128 14.61 5.87 4.06
N ALA A 129 15.50 4.95 3.67
CA ALA A 129 16.94 5.08 3.87
C ALA A 129 17.57 6.25 3.11
N LEU A 130 16.94 6.71 2.02
CA LEU A 130 17.38 7.86 1.21
C LEU A 130 16.77 9.20 1.65
N ALA A 131 16.07 9.23 2.80
CA ALA A 131 15.57 10.42 3.50
C ALA A 131 14.36 11.14 2.86
N SER A 132 13.28 10.40 2.58
CA SER A 132 11.93 10.97 2.43
C SER A 132 10.89 9.97 2.99
N PRO A 133 10.09 10.33 4.03
CA PRO A 133 9.28 9.35 4.78
C PRO A 133 7.91 9.01 4.16
N GLU A 134 7.55 9.54 3.00
CA GLU A 134 6.21 9.34 2.45
C GLU A 134 6.15 8.10 1.53
N VAL A 135 5.70 6.98 2.08
CA VAL A 135 5.07 5.91 1.30
C VAL A 135 3.58 6.22 1.29
N GLU A 136 3.04 6.54 0.12
CA GLU A 136 1.64 6.90 -0.03
C GLU A 136 0.91 5.78 -0.76
N LEU A 137 0.00 5.11 -0.06
CA LEU A 137 -0.91 4.14 -0.65
C LEU A 137 -1.88 4.87 -1.58
N VAL A 138 -1.55 4.91 -2.87
CA VAL A 138 -2.44 5.44 -3.93
C VAL A 138 -3.25 4.30 -4.54
N GLU A 139 -4.56 4.51 -4.61
CA GLU A 139 -5.51 3.64 -5.28
C GLU A 139 -5.13 3.48 -6.77
N VAL A 140 -4.90 2.25 -7.22
CA VAL A 140 -4.93 1.90 -8.64
C VAL A 140 -6.07 0.92 -8.83
N SER A 141 -7.32 1.39 -8.80
CA SER A 141 -8.46 0.56 -9.20
C SER A 141 -8.32 0.26 -10.69
N ALA A 142 -7.85 -0.94 -11.04
CA ALA A 142 -7.98 -1.45 -12.39
C ALA A 142 -9.49 -1.56 -12.70
N VAL A 143 -10.05 -0.57 -13.41
CA VAL A 143 -11.32 -0.72 -14.11
C VAL A 143 -11.07 -1.65 -15.30
N LEU A 144 -10.84 -2.93 -15.03
CA LEU A 144 -11.05 -3.97 -16.01
C LEU A 144 -12.56 -4.14 -16.11
N GLY A 145 -13.16 -3.36 -17.00
CA GLY A 145 -14.58 -3.37 -17.27
C GLY A 145 -15.09 -4.79 -17.51
N HIS A 146 -15.84 -5.32 -16.54
CA HIS A 146 -16.84 -6.35 -16.80
C HIS A 146 -18.01 -5.67 -17.51
N GLN A 147 -17.91 -5.54 -18.83
CA GLN A 147 -19.11 -5.48 -19.66
C GLN A 147 -19.59 -6.92 -19.87
N ARG A 148 -20.43 -7.35 -18.92
CA ARG A 148 -21.42 -8.44 -18.95
C ARG A 148 -20.95 -9.87 -19.15
#